data_AF-A0A6C0K2I0-F1
#
_entry.id   AF-A0A6C0K2I0-F1
#
_cell.length_a   1.000
_cell.length_b   1.000
_cell.length_c   1.000
_cell.angle_alpha   90.00
_cell.angle_beta   90.00
_cell.angle_gamma   90.00
#
_symmetry.space_group_name_H-M   'P 1'
#
loop_
_entity.id
_entity.type
_entity.pdbx_description
1 polymer ?
#
loop_
_entity_poly.entity_id
_entity_poly.type
_entity_poly.pdbx_seq_one_letter_code
_entity_poly.pdbx_strand_id
1 'polypeptide(L)'
;MKRSYSQIKPRRTTYVTVIDTIWLYPEINITRALATTTYNYTYDGDFITCPDIANIAGVYSAIFDSTAVSQPVGNVGYSLGVGTLVEDQGKELRFRLTSGQVIIVWRLVKQLTPQTPAPGNVIPVPGNSPNGTIGYITTFLSYGRAALSPYPGTFDNANLVKSG
;
A
#
# COMPACT_ATOMS: atom_id res chain seq x y z
N MET A 1 -12.06 -46.58 -6.73
CA MET A 1 -10.95 -45.65 -7.07
C MET A 1 -11.36 -44.23 -6.66
N LYS A 2 -10.84 -43.70 -5.55
CA LYS A 2 -11.06 -42.30 -5.14
C LYS A 2 -10.09 -41.41 -5.91
N ARG A 3 -10.60 -40.51 -6.76
CA ARG A 3 -9.78 -39.49 -7.42
C ARG A 3 -9.39 -38.44 -6.38
N SER A 4 -8.09 -38.32 -6.13
CA SER A 4 -7.50 -37.24 -5.33
C SER A 4 -7.66 -35.92 -6.10
N TYR A 5 -8.31 -34.94 -5.49
CA TYR A 5 -8.38 -33.59 -6.05
C TYR A 5 -6.98 -32.97 -5.99
N SER A 6 -6.45 -32.66 -7.17
CA SER A 6 -5.20 -31.93 -7.38
C SER A 6 -5.14 -30.71 -6.46
N GLN A 7 -4.03 -30.58 -5.74
CA GLN A 7 -3.70 -29.39 -4.96
C GLN A 7 -3.67 -28.19 -5.92
N ILE A 8 -4.73 -27.37 -5.87
CA ILE A 8 -4.69 -26.03 -6.47
C ILE A 8 -3.61 -25.29 -5.70
N LYS A 9 -2.41 -25.21 -6.28
CA LYS A 9 -1.37 -24.27 -5.85
C LYS A 9 -2.08 -22.92 -5.71
N PRO A 10 -2.12 -22.27 -4.53
CA PRO A 10 -2.79 -20.98 -4.41
C PRO A 10 -2.17 -20.08 -5.47
N ARG A 11 -2.99 -19.64 -6.44
CA ARG A 11 -2.52 -18.69 -7.45
C ARG A 11 -2.09 -17.45 -6.68
N ARG A 12 -0.77 -17.27 -6.55
CA ARG A 12 -0.16 -16.06 -6.03
C ARG A 12 -0.69 -14.92 -6.88
N THR A 13 -1.59 -14.14 -6.30
CA THR A 13 -2.18 -13.00 -7.01
C THR A 13 -1.07 -11.98 -7.17
N THR A 14 -0.75 -11.63 -8.41
CA THR A 14 0.24 -10.60 -8.71
C THR A 14 -0.49 -9.32 -9.08
N TYR A 15 0.07 -8.17 -8.75
CA TYR A 15 -0.40 -6.87 -9.25
C TYR A 15 0.70 -6.18 -10.05
N VAL A 16 0.31 -5.34 -11.00
CA VAL A 16 1.20 -4.45 -11.73
C VAL A 16 0.80 -3.00 -11.47
N THR A 17 1.78 -2.13 -11.27
CA THR A 17 1.58 -0.68 -11.18
C THR A 17 1.33 -0.11 -12.59
N VAL A 18 0.24 0.62 -12.81
CA VAL A 18 -0.18 1.01 -14.18
C VAL A 18 -0.15 2.52 -14.40
N ILE A 19 -0.41 3.33 -13.37
CA ILE A 19 -0.50 4.79 -13.45
C ILE A 19 0.18 5.41 -12.22
N ASP A 20 0.92 6.49 -12.40
CA ASP A 20 1.65 7.23 -11.36
C ASP A 20 2.63 6.38 -10.54
N THR A 21 3.43 7.06 -9.71
CA THR A 21 4.24 6.40 -8.68
C THR A 21 3.33 5.83 -7.60
N ILE A 22 3.59 4.58 -7.19
CA ILE A 22 2.86 3.96 -6.06
C ILE A 22 3.80 3.81 -4.86
N TRP A 23 3.30 4.02 -3.65
CA TRP A 23 4.06 3.89 -2.41
C TRP A 23 3.84 2.54 -1.74
N LEU A 24 4.93 1.99 -1.20
CA LEU A 24 4.87 0.89 -0.25
C LEU A 24 4.98 1.42 1.17
N TYR A 25 4.18 0.87 2.07
CA TYR A 25 4.17 1.19 3.49
C TYR A 25 4.64 -0.03 4.30
N PRO A 26 5.93 -0.14 4.64
CA PRO A 26 6.43 -1.22 5.49
C PRO A 26 5.71 -1.28 6.84
N GLU A 27 5.42 -2.49 7.33
CA GLU A 27 4.66 -2.70 8.58
C GLU A 27 5.32 -2.08 9.82
N ILE A 28 6.65 -1.99 9.83
CA ILE A 28 7.40 -1.30 10.89
C ILE A 28 7.08 0.19 10.95
N ASN A 29 6.90 0.84 9.80
CA ASN A 29 6.59 2.28 9.73
C ASN A 29 5.15 2.56 10.13
N ILE A 30 4.23 1.64 9.81
CA ILE A 30 2.84 1.69 10.27
C ILE A 30 2.81 1.59 11.81
N THR A 31 3.44 0.56 12.37
CA THR A 31 3.51 0.36 13.82
C THR A 31 4.11 1.58 14.52
N ARG A 32 5.21 2.12 13.98
CA ARG A 32 5.85 3.33 14.53
C ARG A 32 4.94 4.55 14.48
N ALA A 33 4.27 4.79 13.36
CA ALA A 33 3.38 5.93 13.19
C ALA A 33 2.16 5.85 14.12
N LEU A 34 1.54 4.66 14.22
CA LEU A 34 0.43 4.41 15.13
C LEU A 34 0.84 4.64 16.59
N ALA A 35 2.06 4.26 16.97
CA ALA A 35 2.55 4.49 18.33
C ALA A 35 2.75 5.98 18.70
N THR A 36 2.87 6.88 17.73
CA THR A 36 3.22 8.30 17.97
C THR A 36 2.19 9.31 17.48
N THR A 37 1.23 8.88 16.65
CA THR A 37 0.21 9.77 16.09
C THR A 37 -0.70 10.32 17.18
N THR A 38 -1.10 11.59 17.04
CA THR A 38 -2.05 12.26 17.94
C THR A 38 -3.50 12.19 17.44
N TYR A 39 -3.69 11.68 16.21
CA TYR A 39 -5.03 11.47 15.64
C TYR A 39 -5.73 10.30 16.33
N ASN A 40 -7.05 10.42 16.50
CA ASN A 40 -7.83 9.41 17.21
C ASN A 40 -8.06 8.19 16.32
N TYR A 41 -7.63 7.03 16.79
CA TYR A 41 -7.89 5.75 16.14
C TYR A 41 -7.97 4.60 17.15
N THR A 42 -8.54 3.49 16.73
CA THR A 42 -8.33 2.17 17.35
C THR A 42 -7.76 1.20 16.33
N TYR A 43 -6.91 0.28 16.76
CA TYR A 43 -6.28 -0.72 15.92
C TYR A 43 -6.41 -2.10 16.55
N ASP A 44 -6.94 -3.07 15.79
CA ASP A 44 -7.16 -4.45 16.24
C ASP A 44 -6.27 -5.48 15.51
N GLY A 45 -5.38 -5.03 14.63
CA GLY A 45 -4.52 -5.88 13.80
C GLY A 45 -4.93 -5.89 12.31
N ASP A 46 -6.22 -5.77 12.03
CA ASP A 46 -6.77 -5.84 10.66
C ASP A 46 -7.46 -4.52 10.25
N PHE A 47 -7.95 -3.76 11.23
CA PHE A 47 -8.67 -2.51 11.04
C PHE A 47 -8.04 -1.36 11.82
N ILE A 48 -7.78 -0.26 11.12
CA ILE A 48 -7.61 1.07 11.72
C ILE A 48 -8.97 1.76 11.67
N THR A 49 -9.60 1.93 12.82
CA THR A 49 -10.93 2.54 12.94
C THR A 49 -10.79 3.97 13.45
N CYS A 50 -11.29 4.94 12.70
CA CYS A 50 -11.23 6.37 13.03
C CYS A 50 -12.65 6.94 13.19
N PRO A 51 -12.85 8.00 13.99
CA PRO A 51 -14.17 8.61 14.19
C PRO A 51 -14.70 9.32 12.95
N ASP A 52 -13.82 9.91 12.14
CA ASP A 52 -14.18 10.68 10.94
C ASP A 52 -13.06 10.60 9.87
N ILE A 53 -13.33 11.20 8.72
CA ILE A 53 -12.40 11.23 7.59
C ILE A 53 -11.14 12.05 7.88
N ALA A 54 -11.23 13.07 8.75
CA ALA A 54 -10.09 13.90 9.12
C ALA A 54 -9.06 13.10 9.92
N ASN A 55 -9.52 12.24 10.82
CA ASN A 55 -8.66 11.33 11.56
C ASN A 55 -8.05 10.24 10.66
N ILE A 56 -8.81 9.71 9.67
CA ILE A 56 -8.22 8.81 8.67
C ILE A 56 -7.10 9.51 7.90
N ALA A 57 -7.36 10.74 7.41
CA ALA A 57 -6.37 11.56 6.71
C ALA A 57 -5.11 11.81 7.56
N GLY A 58 -5.31 12.13 8.84
CA GLY A 58 -4.23 12.36 9.78
C GLY A 58 -3.39 11.12 10.08
N VAL A 59 -4.04 9.98 10.37
CA VAL A 59 -3.33 8.70 10.59
C VAL A 59 -2.58 8.26 9.34
N TYR A 60 -3.20 8.38 8.17
CA TYR A 60 -2.56 8.06 6.90
C TYR A 60 -1.31 8.93 6.67
N SER A 61 -1.43 10.24 6.89
CA SER A 61 -0.31 11.19 6.74
C SER A 61 0.83 10.86 7.72
N ALA A 62 0.52 10.52 8.98
CA ALA A 62 1.53 10.11 9.95
C ALA A 62 2.27 8.82 9.52
N ILE A 63 1.56 7.87 8.91
CA ILE A 63 2.18 6.66 8.34
C ILE A 63 3.07 7.01 7.15
N PHE A 64 2.62 7.91 6.28
CA PHE A 64 3.41 8.40 5.15
C PHE A 64 4.69 9.10 5.64
N ASP A 65 4.60 10.00 6.61
CA ASP A 65 5.75 10.73 7.15
C ASP A 65 6.77 9.77 7.81
N SER A 66 6.28 8.83 8.62
CA SER A 66 7.11 7.76 9.21
C SER A 66 7.83 6.95 8.12
N THR A 67 7.15 6.69 7.01
CA THR A 67 7.67 5.94 5.86
C THR A 67 8.68 6.75 5.05
N ALA A 68 8.44 8.05 4.86
CA ALA A 68 9.36 8.96 4.17
C ALA A 68 10.66 9.11 4.96
N VAL A 69 10.58 9.25 6.29
CA VAL A 69 11.76 9.39 7.17
C VAL A 69 12.60 8.10 7.25
N SER A 70 12.00 6.92 7.09
CA SER A 70 12.74 5.66 7.20
C SER A 70 13.59 5.34 5.96
N GLN A 71 13.45 6.10 4.88
CA GLN A 71 14.29 6.01 3.69
C GLN A 71 15.52 6.93 3.81
N PRO A 72 16.66 6.59 3.17
CA PRO A 72 17.81 7.46 3.11
C PRO A 72 17.47 8.87 2.61
N VAL A 73 18.21 9.86 3.11
CA VAL A 73 18.03 11.29 2.79
C VAL A 73 17.99 11.50 1.28
N GLY A 74 16.89 12.08 0.78
CA GLY A 74 16.68 12.38 -0.64
C GLY A 74 15.53 11.60 -1.31
N ASN A 75 14.99 10.58 -0.64
CA ASN A 75 13.86 9.79 -1.16
C ASN A 75 12.58 10.07 -0.36
N VAL A 76 11.47 10.34 -1.06
CA VAL A 76 10.17 10.62 -0.44
C VAL A 76 9.45 9.30 -0.05
N GLY A 77 10.14 8.33 0.56
CA GLY A 77 9.57 7.02 0.91
C GLY A 77 9.84 5.91 -0.13
N TYR A 78 9.11 4.78 -0.01
CA TYR A 78 9.32 3.58 -0.83
C TYR A 78 8.46 3.60 -2.09
N SER A 79 8.84 4.42 -3.06
CA SER A 79 8.15 4.50 -4.34
C SER A 79 8.46 3.33 -5.28
N LEU A 80 7.45 2.96 -6.07
CA LEU A 80 7.52 2.03 -7.19
C LEU A 80 7.22 2.77 -8.49
N GLY A 81 8.05 2.51 -9.50
CA GLY A 81 7.83 2.96 -10.87
C GLY A 81 6.66 2.23 -11.52
N VAL A 82 6.10 2.81 -12.58
CA VAL A 82 5.05 2.18 -13.41
C VAL A 82 5.62 0.92 -14.09
N GLY A 83 4.82 -0.14 -14.16
CA GLY A 83 5.23 -1.45 -14.68
C GLY A 83 5.91 -2.37 -13.66
N THR A 84 5.95 -1.97 -12.38
CA THR A 84 6.47 -2.81 -11.31
C THR A 84 5.50 -3.94 -11.00
N LEU A 85 5.99 -5.18 -10.99
CA LEU A 85 5.26 -6.34 -10.52
C LEU A 85 5.42 -6.50 -9.01
N VAL A 86 4.32 -6.79 -8.33
CA VAL A 86 4.29 -7.07 -6.89
C VAL A 86 3.46 -8.33 -6.61
N GLU A 87 3.89 -9.12 -5.64
CA GLU A 87 3.23 -10.35 -5.22
C GLU A 87 2.39 -10.12 -3.96
N ASP A 88 1.10 -10.44 -4.03
CA ASP A 88 0.20 -10.44 -2.87
C ASP A 88 0.64 -11.46 -1.81
N GLN A 89 0.79 -10.99 -0.58
CA GLN A 89 1.14 -11.83 0.56
C GLN A 89 -0.10 -12.30 1.35
N GLY A 90 -1.31 -11.91 0.92
CA GLY A 90 -2.58 -12.41 1.48
C GLY A 90 -3.03 -11.74 2.78
N LYS A 91 -2.35 -10.66 3.21
CA LYS A 91 -2.72 -9.86 4.38
C LYS A 91 -3.32 -8.53 3.93
N GLU A 92 -4.39 -8.10 4.60
CA GLU A 92 -5.03 -6.82 4.37
C GLU A 92 -5.01 -5.97 5.63
N LEU A 93 -4.94 -4.65 5.44
CA LEU A 93 -5.16 -3.65 6.47
C LEU A 93 -6.22 -2.68 5.95
N ARG A 94 -7.26 -2.42 6.74
CA ARG A 94 -8.39 -1.61 6.29
C ARG A 94 -8.56 -0.39 7.17
N PHE A 95 -8.78 0.76 6.55
CA PHE A 95 -9.12 2.00 7.23
C PHE A 95 -10.62 2.18 7.15
N ARG A 96 -11.28 2.31 8.30
CA ARG A 96 -12.74 2.47 8.36
C ARG A 96 -13.15 3.58 9.31
N LEU A 97 -14.33 4.11 9.08
CA LEU A 97 -15.03 4.97 10.03
C LEU A 97 -15.67 4.12 11.13
N THR A 98 -15.94 4.73 12.29
CA THR A 98 -16.72 4.11 13.38
C THR A 98 -18.13 3.70 12.93
N SER A 99 -18.67 4.29 11.87
CA SER A 99 -19.90 3.88 11.20
C SER A 99 -19.80 2.51 10.50
N GLY A 100 -18.60 1.95 10.36
CA GLY A 100 -18.32 0.70 9.66
C GLY A 100 -17.94 0.87 8.19
N GLN A 101 -18.04 2.08 7.62
CA GLN A 101 -17.68 2.34 6.23
C GLN A 101 -16.17 2.19 6.02
N VAL A 102 -15.77 1.31 5.09
CA VAL A 102 -14.36 1.16 4.67
C VAL A 102 -14.00 2.26 3.68
N ILE A 103 -12.92 2.97 3.99
CA ILE A 103 -12.39 4.06 3.17
C ILE A 103 -11.20 3.59 2.34
N ILE A 104 -10.27 2.87 2.93
CA ILE A 104 -9.03 2.43 2.29
C ILE A 104 -8.85 0.94 2.54
N VAL A 105 -8.46 0.20 1.50
CA VAL A 105 -7.92 -1.16 1.66
C VAL A 105 -6.48 -1.16 1.20
N TRP A 106 -5.63 -1.62 2.11
CA TRP A 106 -4.23 -1.89 1.88
C TRP A 106 -4.01 -3.40 1.81
N ARG A 107 -3.22 -3.86 0.84
CA ARG A 107 -2.76 -5.24 0.77
C ARG A 107 -1.26 -5.30 0.97
N LEU A 108 -0.81 -6.28 1.76
CA LEU A 108 0.61 -6.54 1.91
C LEU A 108 1.14 -7.18 0.63
N VAL A 109 2.15 -6.56 0.03
CA VAL A 109 2.78 -7.07 -1.18
C VAL A 109 4.29 -7.13 -1.03
N LYS A 110 4.91 -7.98 -1.86
CA LYS A 110 6.35 -8.03 -2.06
C LYS A 110 6.70 -7.50 -3.44
N GLN A 111 7.61 -6.55 -3.51
CA GLN A 111 8.15 -6.07 -4.79
C GLN A 111 8.93 -7.18 -5.49
N LEU A 112 8.53 -7.52 -6.73
CA LEU A 112 9.22 -8.51 -7.56
C LEU A 112 10.16 -7.84 -8.57
N THR A 113 9.71 -6.77 -9.22
CA THR A 113 10.53 -6.08 -10.23
C THR A 113 11.55 -5.15 -9.55
N PRO A 114 12.86 -5.29 -9.85
CA PRO A 114 13.88 -4.36 -9.38
C PRO A 114 13.60 -2.90 -9.80
N GLN A 115 13.80 -1.95 -8.90
CA GLN A 115 13.73 -0.51 -9.20
C GLN A 115 15.07 0.06 -9.69
N THR A 116 16.18 -0.66 -9.54
CA THR A 116 17.45 -0.25 -10.16
C THR A 116 17.52 -0.83 -11.58
N PRO A 117 17.82 -0.03 -12.61
CA PRO A 117 18.02 -0.55 -13.96
C PRO A 117 19.07 -1.67 -13.96
N ALA A 118 18.73 -2.82 -14.55
CA ALA A 118 19.64 -3.95 -14.70
C ALA A 118 19.54 -4.50 -16.13
N PRO A 119 20.60 -5.14 -16.67
CA PRO A 119 20.52 -5.79 -17.98
C PRO A 119 19.35 -6.79 -18.00
N GLY A 120 18.37 -6.56 -18.89
CA GLY A 120 17.17 -7.39 -19.02
C GLY A 120 15.94 -6.94 -18.21
N ASN A 121 16.04 -5.88 -17.40
CA ASN A 121 14.90 -5.25 -16.73
C ASN A 121 15.03 -3.73 -16.75
N VAL A 122 14.28 -3.10 -17.65
CA VAL A 122 14.22 -1.64 -17.79
C VAL A 122 12.81 -1.20 -17.45
N ILE A 123 12.61 -0.74 -16.22
CA ILE A 123 11.45 0.09 -15.89
C ILE A 123 11.75 1.49 -16.46
N PRO A 124 10.88 2.07 -17.31
CA PRO A 124 11.14 3.36 -17.95
C PRO A 124 11.39 4.50 -16.96
N VAL A 125 10.67 4.50 -15.83
CA VAL A 125 10.82 5.47 -14.75
C VAL A 125 10.79 4.71 -13.42
N PRO A 126 11.95 4.34 -12.85
CA PRO A 126 12.00 3.61 -11.59
C PRO A 126 11.58 4.47 -10.40
N GLY A 127 11.11 3.82 -9.34
CA GLY A 127 10.93 4.41 -8.02
C GLY A 127 12.17 4.26 -7.14
N ASN A 128 12.04 4.64 -5.87
CA ASN A 128 13.15 4.68 -4.89
C ASN A 128 13.08 3.56 -3.84
N SER A 129 12.15 2.60 -3.99
CA SER A 129 12.07 1.43 -3.13
C SER A 129 13.25 0.47 -3.35
N PRO A 130 13.99 0.05 -2.31
CA PRO A 130 14.95 -1.04 -2.38
C PRO A 130 14.33 -2.31 -2.97
N ASN A 131 15.12 -3.06 -3.73
CA ASN A 131 14.67 -4.29 -4.37
C ASN A 131 14.19 -5.31 -3.34
N GLY A 132 13.01 -5.88 -3.58
CA GLY A 132 12.42 -6.89 -2.70
C GLY A 132 11.71 -6.34 -1.46
N THR A 133 11.51 -5.02 -1.37
CA THR A 133 10.75 -4.40 -0.28
C THR A 133 9.37 -5.05 -0.14
N ILE A 134 9.00 -5.29 1.12
CA ILE A 134 7.67 -5.75 1.52
C ILE A 134 6.97 -4.59 2.21
N GLY A 135 5.75 -4.29 1.76
CA GLY A 135 4.97 -3.20 2.32
C GLY A 135 3.53 -3.26 1.86
N TYR A 136 2.68 -2.52 2.56
CA TYR A 136 1.29 -2.35 2.18
C TYR A 136 1.17 -1.41 0.99
N ILE A 137 0.19 -1.67 0.14
CA ILE A 137 -0.11 -0.85 -1.03
C ILE A 137 -1.61 -0.60 -1.12
N THR A 138 -2.01 0.59 -1.56
CA THR A 138 -3.41 0.95 -1.73
C THR A 138 -4.03 0.21 -2.91
N THR A 139 -5.02 -0.67 -2.65
CA THR A 139 -5.76 -1.40 -3.68
C THR A 139 -7.20 -0.91 -3.84
N PHE A 140 -7.71 -0.19 -2.85
CA PHE A 140 -9.05 0.39 -2.88
C PHE A 140 -9.06 1.70 -2.11
N LEU A 141 -9.80 2.67 -2.66
CA LEU A 141 -10.10 3.94 -2.03
C LEU A 141 -11.54 4.31 -2.39
N SER A 142 -12.44 4.43 -1.40
CA SER A 142 -13.85 4.81 -1.63
C SER A 142 -14.06 6.32 -1.76
N TYR A 143 -13.01 7.10 -1.50
CA TYR A 143 -13.01 8.55 -1.64
C TYR A 143 -12.34 8.94 -2.97
N GLY A 144 -13.10 9.52 -3.90
CA GLY A 144 -12.63 9.81 -5.26
C GLY A 144 -11.46 10.82 -5.34
N ARG A 145 -10.85 10.91 -6.53
CA ARG A 145 -9.76 11.85 -6.85
C ARG A 145 -10.22 13.32 -6.65
N ALA A 146 -9.64 13.98 -5.65
CA ALA A 146 -9.28 15.41 -5.50
C ALA A 146 -10.20 16.59 -5.93
N ALA A 147 -11.44 16.44 -6.38
CA ALA A 147 -12.26 17.62 -6.72
C ALA A 147 -13.29 18.05 -5.65
N LEU A 148 -13.72 17.14 -4.78
CA LEU A 148 -14.76 17.39 -3.75
C LEU A 148 -14.35 16.92 -2.34
N SER A 149 -13.10 16.47 -2.18
CA SER A 149 -12.53 16.13 -0.88
C SER A 149 -12.02 17.39 -0.18
N PRO A 150 -12.29 17.60 1.12
CA PRO A 150 -11.57 18.61 1.89
C PRO A 150 -10.07 18.30 2.03
N TYR A 151 -9.64 17.10 1.61
CA TYR A 151 -8.27 16.59 1.64
C TYR A 151 -7.83 16.10 0.24
N PRO A 152 -7.71 16.97 -0.77
CA PRO A 152 -7.26 16.57 -2.09
C PRO A 152 -5.77 16.16 -2.04
N GLY A 153 -5.46 14.95 -2.53
CA GLY A 153 -4.08 14.45 -2.60
C GLY A 153 -3.52 13.83 -1.33
N THR A 154 -4.35 13.61 -0.30
CA THR A 154 -3.89 13.01 0.98
C THR A 154 -3.77 11.49 0.93
N PHE A 155 -4.58 10.81 0.11
CA PHE A 155 -4.52 9.37 -0.07
C PHE A 155 -3.93 9.03 -1.42
N ASP A 156 -3.17 7.93 -1.48
CA ASP A 156 -2.68 7.40 -2.74
C ASP A 156 -3.83 7.02 -3.67
N ASN A 157 -3.62 7.26 -4.96
CA ASN A 157 -4.51 6.74 -5.98
C ASN A 157 -4.35 5.21 -6.07
N ALA A 158 -5.47 4.49 -6.12
CA ALA A 158 -5.46 3.05 -6.37
C ALA A 158 -5.14 2.78 -7.86
N ASN A 159 -3.86 2.58 -8.17
CA ASN A 159 -3.36 2.47 -9.55
C ASN A 159 -2.78 1.08 -9.89
N LEU A 160 -3.31 0.03 -9.26
CA LEU A 160 -2.90 -1.36 -9.45
C LEU A 160 -3.90 -2.14 -10.29
N VAL A 161 -3.40 -3.01 -11.16
CA VAL A 161 -4.20 -3.99 -11.89
C VAL A 161 -3.74 -5.39 -11.52
N LYS A 162 -4.70 -6.28 -11.24
CA LYS A 162 -4.42 -7.70 -11.00
C LYS A 162 -3.86 -8.35 -12.26
N SER A 163 -2.74 -9.02 -12.13
CA SER A 163 -2.03 -9.74 -13.19
C SER A 163 -2.10 -11.25 -12.93
N GLY A 164 -3.02 -11.94 -13.63
CA GLY A 164 -3.08 -13.41 -13.76
C GLY A 164 -3.69 -14.21 -12.59
#